data_AF-A0A4V3J6Y0-F1
#
_entry.id   AF-A0A4V3J6Y0-F1
#
_cell.length_a   1.000
_cell.length_b   1.000
_cell.length_c   1.000
_cell.angle_alpha   90.00
_cell.angle_beta   90.00
_cell.angle_gamma   90.00
#
_symmetry.space_group_name_H-M   'P 1'
#
loop_
_entity.id
_entity.type
_entity.pdbx_description
1 polymer ?
#
loop_
_entity_poly.entity_id
_entity_poly.type
_entity_poly.pdbx_seq_one_letter_code
_entity_poly.pdbx_strand_id
1 'polypeptide(L)'
;MTVTDGRRSHPARIEDVWAHPDRRTLTVRFSGVLPRHVDRASFVIEGGQRVVGIRVLRAVPELGEEPEHTTEESGSGAPAQRFRLFLDRPGDDSTYRLRVLGHGFHGAHDRADFTFCRTDRRPEDISGTTRAPSRPAPSIDYLAKDYASFRRLLLERLSLTLPQWTERHVPDLWVTLVELLAHVGDRLSYQQDAVATEAYLDTARLRTSVRRHARLVGYPMHDGCAARTVVCVETAAPQSVRTNHLAFAAQPDDAVRPENGPVLSFEALVSGPHPVYRPLERRRMRLRPEHNGIPLWAWGQDAFHLPIGTTRAALLDVERALDLIPGDLLVLEELRAPDGGAPDPGHRQAVRLTGAVQDYDADDGTPVVKIAWAEEDALTFPLWVGNPPGRDGRTSATVVARGNALLVEHGPENTWLPGGDTDELIEVPETARPFQAAVHG
;
A
#
# COMPACT_ATOMS: atom_id res chain seq x y z
N MET A 1 -68.85 -23.21 24.76
CA MET A 1 -69.84 -23.71 23.80
C MET A 1 -69.11 -24.16 22.55
N THR A 2 -68.95 -25.47 22.44
CA THR A 2 -69.33 -26.30 21.28
C THR A 2 -68.34 -26.29 20.13
N VAL A 3 -67.46 -27.29 20.22
CA VAL A 3 -66.88 -28.02 19.08
C VAL A 3 -68.02 -28.44 18.14
N THR A 4 -67.88 -28.11 16.86
CA THR A 4 -68.46 -28.90 15.78
C THR A 4 -67.33 -29.31 14.86
N ASP A 5 -67.11 -30.62 14.87
CA ASP A 5 -66.34 -31.42 13.92
C ASP A 5 -66.83 -31.17 12.48
N GLY A 6 -65.92 -31.24 11.52
CA GLY A 6 -66.20 -30.92 10.13
C GLY A 6 -65.02 -31.23 9.24
N ARG A 7 -64.67 -32.53 9.13
CA ARG A 7 -63.66 -33.11 8.22
C ARG A 7 -62.29 -32.42 8.29
N ARG A 8 -61.37 -32.99 9.08
CA ARG A 8 -59.92 -32.71 8.91
C ARG A 8 -59.49 -33.18 7.51
N SER A 9 -59.63 -32.33 6.52
CA SER A 9 -58.99 -32.47 5.22
C SER A 9 -57.49 -32.61 5.46
N HIS A 10 -56.92 -33.76 5.15
CA HIS A 10 -55.47 -33.91 5.23
C HIS A 10 -54.83 -32.89 4.28
N PRO A 11 -53.96 -32.00 4.80
CA PRO A 11 -53.32 -30.99 3.98
C PRO A 11 -52.43 -31.65 2.92
N ALA A 12 -52.34 -31.04 1.75
CA ALA A 12 -51.59 -31.57 0.62
C ALA A 12 -50.10 -31.75 0.96
N ARG A 13 -49.49 -32.84 0.49
CA ARG A 13 -48.09 -33.21 0.70
C ARG A 13 -47.44 -33.46 -0.64
N ILE A 14 -46.21 -32.98 -0.84
CA ILE A 14 -45.41 -33.38 -2.00
C ILE A 14 -45.04 -34.85 -1.81
N GLU A 15 -45.44 -35.69 -2.75
CA GLU A 15 -45.15 -37.12 -2.73
C GLU A 15 -43.91 -37.44 -3.55
N ASP A 16 -43.80 -36.83 -4.74
CA ASP A 16 -42.67 -37.05 -5.64
C ASP A 16 -42.46 -35.85 -6.57
N VAL A 17 -41.20 -35.63 -6.95
CA VAL A 17 -40.78 -34.60 -7.91
C VAL A 17 -39.73 -35.20 -8.82
N TRP A 18 -40.01 -35.22 -10.12
CA TRP A 18 -39.02 -35.63 -11.11
C TRP A 18 -38.87 -34.59 -12.21
N ALA A 19 -37.63 -34.45 -12.67
CA ALA A 19 -37.28 -33.58 -13.78
C ALA A 19 -37.36 -34.35 -15.11
N HIS A 20 -37.84 -33.66 -16.14
CA HIS A 20 -37.88 -34.21 -17.50
C HIS A 20 -36.53 -34.07 -18.21
N PRO A 21 -36.26 -34.86 -19.27
CA PRO A 21 -35.00 -34.83 -20.01
C PRO A 21 -34.67 -33.47 -20.66
N ASP A 22 -35.68 -32.62 -20.88
CA ASP A 22 -35.53 -31.28 -21.43
C ASP A 22 -34.88 -30.28 -20.46
N ARG A 23 -34.67 -30.69 -19.20
CA ARG A 23 -34.16 -29.88 -18.08
C ARG A 23 -34.95 -28.59 -17.80
N ARG A 24 -36.12 -28.43 -18.41
CA ARG A 24 -36.97 -27.23 -18.35
C ARG A 24 -38.38 -27.54 -17.86
N THR A 25 -38.73 -28.82 -17.74
CA THR A 25 -40.01 -29.26 -17.25
C THR A 25 -39.84 -30.12 -16.00
N LEU A 26 -40.64 -29.86 -14.98
CA LEU A 26 -40.75 -30.69 -13.78
C LEU A 26 -42.17 -31.23 -13.65
N THR A 27 -42.31 -32.41 -13.08
CA THR A 27 -43.62 -32.94 -12.68
C THR A 27 -43.62 -33.21 -11.19
N VAL A 28 -44.65 -32.70 -10.53
CA VAL A 28 -44.84 -32.76 -9.09
C VAL A 28 -46.13 -33.51 -8.81
N ARG A 29 -46.05 -34.56 -8.00
CA ARG A 29 -47.21 -35.31 -7.53
C ARG A 29 -47.51 -34.94 -6.08
N PHE A 30 -48.78 -34.66 -5.81
CA PHE A 30 -49.28 -34.36 -4.47
C PHE A 30 -50.19 -35.47 -3.98
N SER A 31 -50.15 -35.73 -2.67
CA SER A 31 -51.15 -36.54 -1.97
C SER A 31 -51.98 -35.65 -1.03
N GLY A 32 -53.27 -35.96 -0.86
CA GLY A 32 -54.20 -35.19 0.00
C GLY A 32 -55.06 -34.18 -0.77
N VAL A 33 -55.75 -33.30 -0.03
CA VAL A 33 -56.66 -32.31 -0.63
C VAL A 33 -55.89 -31.04 -0.98
N LEU A 34 -55.75 -30.76 -2.27
CA LEU A 34 -55.11 -29.54 -2.75
C LEU A 34 -55.99 -28.29 -2.51
N PRO A 35 -55.38 -27.14 -2.17
CA PRO A 35 -56.09 -25.86 -2.12
C PRO A 35 -56.71 -25.50 -3.48
N ARG A 36 -57.83 -24.79 -3.47
CA ARG A 36 -58.58 -24.43 -4.70
C ARG A 36 -57.81 -23.54 -5.69
N HIS A 37 -56.67 -22.96 -5.29
CA HIS A 37 -55.88 -22.02 -6.10
C HIS A 37 -54.38 -22.30 -6.01
N VAL A 38 -53.91 -23.35 -6.69
CA VAL A 38 -52.48 -23.62 -6.87
C VAL A 38 -52.05 -23.06 -8.21
N ASP A 39 -51.18 -22.06 -8.19
CA ASP A 39 -50.69 -21.34 -9.38
C ASP A 39 -49.15 -21.33 -9.43
N ARG A 40 -48.57 -20.65 -10.43
CA ARG A 40 -47.11 -20.55 -10.57
C ARG A 40 -46.41 -19.91 -9.35
N ALA A 41 -47.10 -19.02 -8.62
CA ALA A 41 -46.54 -18.32 -7.46
C ALA A 41 -46.48 -19.23 -6.22
N SER A 42 -47.21 -20.34 -6.25
CA SER A 42 -47.21 -21.35 -5.21
C SER A 42 -45.93 -22.21 -5.21
N PHE A 43 -45.04 -22.09 -6.20
CA PHE A 43 -43.83 -22.92 -6.32
C PHE A 43 -42.56 -22.09 -6.31
N VAL A 44 -41.61 -22.45 -5.45
CA VAL A 44 -40.28 -21.84 -5.38
C VAL A 44 -39.22 -22.93 -5.51
N ILE A 45 -38.23 -22.71 -6.37
CA ILE A 45 -37.09 -23.61 -6.54
C ILE A 45 -35.86 -22.94 -5.95
N GLU A 46 -35.30 -23.55 -4.92
CA GLU A 46 -34.10 -23.10 -4.21
C GLU A 46 -32.92 -24.04 -4.52
N GLY A 47 -31.69 -23.54 -4.54
CA GLY A 47 -30.49 -24.33 -4.81
C GLY A 47 -29.85 -24.09 -6.19
N GLY A 48 -28.98 -25.02 -6.58
CA GLY A 48 -28.08 -24.87 -7.73
C GLY A 48 -26.70 -24.31 -7.35
N GLN A 49 -25.63 -24.84 -7.94
CA GLN A 49 -24.27 -24.29 -7.78
C GLN A 49 -23.87 -23.38 -8.93
N ARG A 50 -24.15 -23.76 -10.19
CA ARG A 50 -23.83 -22.93 -11.37
C ARG A 50 -25.05 -22.19 -11.89
N VAL A 51 -26.22 -22.82 -11.84
CA VAL A 51 -27.50 -22.22 -12.26
C VAL A 51 -28.40 -22.04 -11.05
N VAL A 52 -28.49 -20.80 -10.57
CA VAL A 52 -29.33 -20.40 -9.42
C VAL A 52 -30.52 -19.55 -9.86
N GLY A 53 -31.57 -19.50 -9.02
CA GLY A 53 -32.71 -18.60 -9.22
C GLY A 53 -33.68 -18.99 -10.33
N ILE A 54 -33.85 -20.29 -10.56
CA ILE A 54 -34.79 -20.83 -11.55
C ILE A 54 -36.23 -20.45 -11.18
N ARG A 55 -36.99 -19.90 -12.13
CA ARG A 55 -38.38 -19.45 -11.91
C ARG A 55 -39.36 -20.34 -12.64
N VAL A 56 -40.48 -20.64 -11.98
CA VAL A 56 -41.63 -21.31 -12.59
C VAL A 56 -42.43 -20.31 -13.42
N LEU A 57 -42.39 -20.47 -14.74
CA LEU A 57 -43.15 -19.64 -15.69
C LEU A 57 -44.63 -20.02 -15.71
N ARG A 58 -44.91 -21.33 -15.69
CA ARG A 58 -46.27 -21.86 -15.81
C ARG A 58 -46.41 -23.14 -15.00
N ALA A 59 -47.48 -23.25 -14.24
CA ALA A 59 -47.91 -24.48 -13.58
C ALA A 59 -49.22 -24.92 -14.23
N VAL A 60 -49.26 -26.15 -14.76
CA VAL A 60 -50.43 -26.72 -15.41
C VAL A 60 -50.90 -27.93 -14.63
N PRO A 61 -52.17 -27.99 -14.19
CA PRO A 61 -52.73 -29.21 -13.63
C PRO A 61 -52.80 -30.28 -14.72
N GLU A 62 -52.26 -31.46 -14.44
CA GLU A 62 -52.36 -32.61 -15.31
C GLU A 62 -53.44 -33.53 -14.72
N LEU A 63 -54.60 -33.61 -15.39
CA LEU A 63 -55.63 -34.60 -15.07
C LEU A 63 -55.01 -35.98 -15.33
N GLY A 64 -54.83 -36.77 -14.27
CA GLY A 64 -54.35 -38.14 -14.40
C GLY A 64 -55.35 -38.98 -15.18
N GLU A 65 -54.85 -39.93 -15.96
CA GLU A 65 -55.66 -41.01 -16.52
C GLU A 65 -56.46 -41.66 -15.38
N GLU A 66 -57.78 -41.73 -15.54
CA GLU A 66 -58.67 -42.34 -14.55
C GLU A 66 -58.31 -43.82 -14.38
N PRO A 67 -58.10 -44.31 -13.15
CA PRO A 67 -58.21 -45.74 -12.92
C PRO A 67 -59.67 -46.15 -13.17
N GLU A 68 -59.86 -47.18 -14.02
CA GLU A 68 -61.14 -47.86 -14.19
C GLU A 68 -61.75 -48.17 -12.82
N HIS A 69 -63.06 -47.91 -12.72
CA HIS A 69 -63.95 -48.04 -11.56
C HIS A 69 -64.20 -46.76 -10.74
N THR A 70 -65.24 -46.02 -11.12
CA THR A 70 -66.17 -45.47 -10.12
C THR A 70 -67.60 -45.50 -10.65
N THR A 71 -68.48 -46.16 -9.90
CA THR A 71 -69.93 -46.00 -10.00
C THR A 71 -70.28 -44.53 -9.77
N GLU A 72 -71.20 -44.03 -10.58
CA GLU A 72 -71.74 -42.67 -10.59
C GLU A 72 -72.32 -42.28 -9.22
N GLU A 73 -71.95 -41.10 -8.71
CA GLU A 73 -72.87 -40.02 -8.30
C GLU A 73 -72.13 -38.92 -7.52
N SER A 74 -72.50 -37.66 -7.81
CA SER A 74 -72.12 -36.39 -7.16
C SER A 74 -70.94 -35.63 -7.77
N GLY A 75 -71.29 -34.60 -8.55
CA GLY A 75 -70.39 -33.59 -9.08
C GLY A 75 -69.67 -32.77 -8.01
N SER A 76 -68.35 -32.83 -8.04
CA SER A 76 -67.41 -31.82 -7.57
C SER A 76 -66.05 -32.21 -8.12
N GLY A 77 -65.55 -31.52 -9.16
CA GLY A 77 -64.29 -31.85 -9.83
C GLY A 77 -63.16 -32.09 -8.84
N ALA A 78 -62.64 -33.31 -8.81
CA ALA A 78 -61.50 -33.66 -7.98
C ALA A 78 -60.29 -32.81 -8.42
N PRO A 79 -59.59 -32.13 -7.50
CA PRO A 79 -58.42 -31.33 -7.88
C PRO A 79 -57.33 -32.24 -8.44
N ALA A 80 -56.74 -31.85 -9.57
CA ALA A 80 -55.66 -32.59 -10.20
C ALA A 80 -54.49 -32.81 -9.22
N GLN A 81 -54.15 -34.07 -8.94
CA GLN A 81 -53.09 -34.44 -7.99
C GLN A 81 -51.68 -34.33 -8.57
N ARG A 82 -51.56 -33.89 -9.83
CA ARG A 82 -50.29 -33.76 -10.56
C ARG A 82 -50.20 -32.38 -11.21
N PHE A 83 -49.05 -31.73 -11.06
CA PHE A 83 -48.76 -30.46 -11.70
C PHE A 83 -47.50 -30.57 -12.56
N ARG A 84 -47.59 -30.04 -13.78
CA ARG A 84 -46.46 -29.88 -14.69
C ARG A 84 -45.97 -28.44 -14.65
N LEU A 85 -44.72 -28.24 -14.24
CA LEU A 85 -44.08 -26.94 -14.08
C LEU A 85 -43.13 -26.69 -15.25
N PHE A 86 -43.26 -25.52 -15.87
CA PHE A 86 -42.36 -25.05 -16.94
C PHE A 86 -41.45 -23.97 -16.38
N LEU A 87 -40.14 -24.15 -16.56
CA LEU A 87 -39.09 -23.32 -15.99
C LEU A 87 -38.60 -22.28 -17.00
N ASP A 88 -38.06 -21.16 -16.51
CA ASP A 88 -37.52 -20.08 -17.35
C ASP A 88 -36.20 -20.44 -18.04
N ARG A 89 -35.43 -21.36 -17.45
CA ARG A 89 -34.11 -21.78 -17.93
C ARG A 89 -33.84 -23.26 -17.61
N PRO A 90 -32.95 -23.94 -18.36
CA PRO A 90 -32.56 -25.30 -18.05
C PRO A 90 -31.71 -25.36 -16.77
N GLY A 91 -31.97 -26.34 -15.90
CA GLY A 91 -31.16 -26.58 -14.70
C GLY A 91 -29.85 -27.33 -14.96
N ASP A 92 -28.94 -27.27 -13.99
CA ASP A 92 -27.66 -28.00 -14.02
C ASP A 92 -27.73 -29.34 -13.24
N ASP A 93 -26.60 -30.01 -13.09
CA ASP A 93 -26.50 -31.32 -12.44
C ASP A 93 -26.46 -31.22 -10.89
N SER A 94 -26.73 -30.05 -10.31
CA SER A 94 -26.78 -29.82 -8.85
C SER A 94 -28.10 -30.29 -8.25
N THR A 95 -28.11 -30.49 -6.93
CA THR A 95 -29.35 -30.72 -6.18
C THR A 95 -30.14 -29.42 -6.02
N TYR A 96 -31.42 -29.47 -6.41
CA TYR A 96 -32.39 -28.41 -6.24
C TYR A 96 -33.46 -28.81 -5.21
N ARG A 97 -34.05 -27.85 -4.53
CA ARG A 97 -35.16 -28.03 -3.59
C ARG A 97 -36.39 -27.30 -4.11
N LEU A 98 -37.44 -28.04 -4.41
CA LEU A 98 -38.76 -27.48 -4.67
C LEU A 98 -39.46 -27.23 -3.34
N ARG A 99 -39.97 -26.01 -3.13
CA ARG A 99 -40.85 -25.65 -2.02
C ARG A 99 -42.19 -25.18 -2.53
N VAL A 100 -43.25 -25.53 -1.82
CA VAL A 100 -44.61 -25.11 -2.12
C VAL A 100 -45.08 -24.12 -1.06
N LEU A 101 -45.51 -22.94 -1.50
CA LEU A 101 -45.98 -21.84 -0.66
C LEU A 101 -47.51 -21.78 -0.69
N GLY A 102 -48.14 -21.69 0.48
CA GLY A 102 -49.59 -21.52 0.59
C GLY A 102 -50.18 -22.14 1.86
N HIS A 103 -51.41 -21.73 2.19
CA HIS A 103 -52.18 -22.34 3.26
C HIS A 103 -52.85 -23.63 2.76
N GLY A 104 -52.74 -24.72 3.52
CA GLY A 104 -53.29 -26.04 3.14
C GLY A 104 -52.25 -27.09 2.72
N PHE A 105 -50.96 -26.76 2.76
CA PHE A 105 -49.86 -27.73 2.62
C PHE A 105 -49.32 -28.15 4.00
N HIS A 106 -48.89 -29.41 4.13
CA HIS A 106 -48.32 -29.91 5.36
C HIS A 106 -46.87 -29.41 5.51
N GLY A 107 -46.55 -28.62 6.54
CA GLY A 107 -45.22 -27.99 6.69
C GLY A 107 -44.03 -28.95 6.85
N ALA A 108 -44.26 -30.25 7.07
CA ALA A 108 -43.19 -31.26 7.04
C ALA A 108 -42.94 -31.85 5.62
N HIS A 109 -43.89 -31.66 4.70
CA HIS A 109 -43.89 -32.21 3.33
C HIS A 109 -44.19 -31.12 2.28
N ASP A 110 -43.83 -29.88 2.60
CA ASP A 110 -43.91 -28.70 1.71
C ASP A 110 -42.65 -28.54 0.84
N ARG A 111 -41.69 -29.47 0.97
CA ARG A 111 -40.40 -29.46 0.28
C ARG A 111 -40.02 -30.84 -0.25
N ALA A 112 -39.39 -30.86 -1.42
CA ALA A 112 -38.80 -32.06 -2.02
C ALA A 112 -37.52 -31.70 -2.78
N ASP A 113 -36.48 -32.52 -2.61
CA ASP A 113 -35.20 -32.34 -3.29
C ASP A 113 -35.18 -33.16 -4.58
N PHE A 114 -34.70 -32.58 -5.68
CA PHE A 114 -34.62 -33.22 -7.00
C PHE A 114 -33.35 -32.77 -7.76
N THR A 115 -32.96 -33.56 -8.76
CA THR A 115 -31.79 -33.28 -9.61
C THR A 115 -32.17 -33.52 -11.09
N PHE A 116 -31.57 -32.77 -12.02
CA PHE A 116 -31.82 -32.93 -13.46
C PHE A 116 -31.03 -34.08 -14.12
N CYS A 117 -30.19 -34.77 -13.36
CA CYS A 117 -29.47 -35.97 -13.80
C CYS A 117 -30.38 -37.20 -13.72
N ARG A 118 -30.41 -38.01 -14.79
CA ARG A 118 -31.01 -39.35 -14.74
C ARG A 118 -30.25 -40.21 -13.74
N THR A 119 -30.89 -40.56 -12.63
CA THR A 119 -30.49 -41.74 -11.86
C THR A 119 -30.99 -42.97 -12.63
N ASP A 120 -30.24 -43.41 -13.63
CA ASP A 120 -30.42 -44.73 -14.21
C ASP A 120 -29.93 -45.77 -13.20
N ARG A 121 -30.76 -46.12 -12.21
CA ARG A 121 -30.81 -47.43 -11.56
C ARG A 121 -31.84 -47.47 -10.44
N ARG A 122 -32.80 -48.39 -10.57
CA ARG A 122 -33.50 -48.99 -9.42
C ARG A 122 -32.46 -49.72 -8.54
N PRO A 123 -32.65 -49.75 -7.21
CA PRO A 123 -31.89 -50.65 -6.35
C PRO A 123 -32.44 -52.06 -6.52
N GLU A 124 -31.94 -52.78 -7.53
CA GLU A 124 -32.09 -54.23 -7.65
C GLU A 124 -30.72 -54.87 -7.38
N ASP A 125 -30.70 -55.71 -6.34
CA ASP A 125 -29.69 -56.69 -5.92
C ASP A 125 -28.30 -56.64 -6.58
N ILE A 126 -27.37 -55.96 -5.89
CA ILE A 126 -25.93 -56.15 -6.14
C ILE A 126 -25.49 -57.43 -5.43
N SER A 127 -25.64 -58.57 -6.12
CA SER A 127 -25.00 -59.81 -5.72
C SER A 127 -23.47 -59.61 -5.70
N GLY A 128 -22.85 -59.99 -4.58
CA GLY A 128 -21.48 -59.66 -4.23
C GLY A 128 -20.45 -60.07 -5.28
N THR A 129 -19.85 -59.08 -5.93
CA THR A 129 -18.51 -59.22 -6.50
C THR A 129 -17.49 -59.13 -5.38
N THR A 130 -16.80 -60.25 -5.11
CA THR A 130 -15.63 -60.31 -4.23
C THR A 130 -14.59 -59.29 -4.69
N ARG A 131 -14.40 -58.21 -3.92
CA ARG A 131 -13.38 -57.20 -4.17
C ARG A 131 -12.01 -57.87 -3.98
N ALA A 132 -11.19 -57.90 -5.04
CA ALA A 132 -9.79 -58.31 -4.94
C ALA A 132 -9.10 -57.53 -3.79
N PRO A 133 -8.13 -58.13 -3.07
CA PRO A 133 -7.49 -57.45 -1.94
C PRO A 133 -6.86 -56.14 -2.42
N SER A 134 -7.39 -55.01 -1.93
CA SER A 134 -6.81 -53.70 -2.20
C SER A 134 -5.44 -53.65 -1.54
N ARG A 135 -4.37 -53.54 -2.33
CA ARG A 135 -3.04 -53.28 -1.78
C ARG A 135 -3.10 -51.99 -0.96
N PRO A 136 -2.54 -51.95 0.27
CA PRO A 136 -2.55 -50.74 1.06
C PRO A 136 -1.85 -49.62 0.28
N ALA A 137 -2.51 -48.47 0.17
CA ALA A 137 -1.88 -47.28 -0.37
C ALA A 137 -0.73 -46.87 0.56
N PRO A 138 0.39 -46.35 0.02
CA PRO A 138 1.50 -45.90 0.82
C PRO A 138 1.02 -44.72 1.68
N SER A 139 1.36 -44.72 2.96
CA SER A 139 1.22 -43.53 3.79
C SER A 139 2.22 -42.49 3.30
N ILE A 140 1.72 -41.44 2.64
CA ILE A 140 2.55 -40.30 2.25
C ILE A 140 2.66 -39.40 3.48
N ASP A 141 3.88 -39.29 4.03
CA ASP A 141 4.19 -38.28 5.03
C ASP A 141 4.38 -36.93 4.33
N TYR A 142 3.40 -36.04 4.49
CA TYR A 142 3.41 -34.71 3.87
C TYR A 142 4.36 -33.73 4.56
N LEU A 143 4.93 -34.10 5.71
CA LEU A 143 5.94 -33.30 6.42
C LEU A 143 7.37 -33.67 6.00
N ALA A 144 7.55 -34.76 5.22
CA ALA A 144 8.84 -35.16 4.70
C ALA A 144 9.37 -34.07 3.75
N LYS A 145 10.48 -33.43 4.16
CA LYS A 145 11.10 -32.32 3.43
C LYS A 145 12.61 -32.43 3.26
N ASP A 146 13.25 -33.41 3.89
CA ASP A 146 14.69 -33.62 3.84
C ASP A 146 15.07 -34.91 3.10
N TYR A 147 16.35 -35.01 2.73
CA TYR A 147 16.91 -36.18 2.04
C TYR A 147 16.57 -37.51 2.72
N ALA A 148 16.73 -37.59 4.05
CA ALA A 148 16.54 -38.83 4.79
C ALA A 148 15.08 -39.29 4.75
N SER A 149 14.15 -38.34 4.90
CA SER A 149 12.71 -38.58 4.86
C SER A 149 12.25 -38.95 3.45
N PHE A 150 12.75 -38.28 2.41
CA PHE A 150 12.45 -38.64 1.02
C PHE A 150 13.00 -40.03 0.64
N ARG A 151 14.25 -40.33 1.01
CA ARG A 151 14.85 -41.66 0.80
C ARG A 151 14.01 -42.75 1.47
N ARG A 152 13.59 -42.52 2.71
CA ARG A 152 12.72 -43.44 3.45
C ARG A 152 11.38 -43.65 2.76
N LEU A 153 10.69 -42.57 2.37
CA LEU A 153 9.40 -42.64 1.68
C LEU A 153 9.50 -43.41 0.37
N LEU A 154 10.54 -43.14 -0.43
CA LEU A 154 10.77 -43.84 -1.69
C LEU A 154 11.06 -45.34 -1.49
N LEU A 155 11.85 -45.72 -0.48
CA LEU A 155 12.11 -47.13 -0.16
C LEU A 155 10.86 -47.84 0.38
N GLU A 156 10.08 -47.20 1.25
CA GLU A 156 8.80 -47.73 1.72
C GLU A 156 7.83 -47.94 0.54
N ARG A 157 7.77 -46.98 -0.39
CA ARG A 157 6.97 -47.10 -1.62
C ARG A 157 7.45 -48.25 -2.52
N LEU A 158 8.76 -48.43 -2.67
CA LEU A 158 9.33 -49.55 -3.44
C LEU A 158 8.97 -50.89 -2.82
N SER A 159 9.03 -51.03 -1.48
CA SER A 159 8.65 -52.28 -0.81
C SER A 159 7.20 -52.71 -1.07
N LEU A 160 6.28 -51.75 -1.27
CA LEU A 160 4.87 -52.02 -1.56
C LEU A 160 4.60 -52.29 -3.04
N THR A 161 5.39 -51.71 -3.94
CA THR A 161 5.19 -51.78 -5.40
C THR A 161 5.95 -52.94 -6.02
N LEU A 162 7.12 -53.28 -5.48
CA LEU A 162 8.02 -54.35 -5.92
C LEU A 162 8.41 -55.23 -4.71
N PRO A 163 7.49 -56.00 -4.11
CA PRO A 163 7.75 -56.79 -2.90
C PRO A 163 8.82 -57.88 -3.10
N GLN A 164 9.05 -58.33 -4.33
CA GLN A 164 10.11 -59.28 -4.68
C GLN A 164 11.52 -58.68 -4.65
N TRP A 165 11.65 -57.36 -4.61
CA TRP A 165 12.95 -56.69 -4.49
C TRP A 165 13.31 -56.53 -3.02
N THR A 166 14.32 -57.29 -2.58
CA THR A 166 14.77 -57.35 -1.18
C THR A 166 16.14 -56.70 -0.94
N GLU A 167 16.76 -56.19 -1.99
CA GLU A 167 18.13 -55.67 -1.95
C GLU A 167 18.21 -54.37 -1.13
N ARG A 168 19.21 -54.27 -0.25
CA ARG A 168 19.42 -53.13 0.66
C ARG A 168 20.88 -52.70 0.74
N HIS A 169 21.77 -53.33 -0.03
CA HIS A 169 23.17 -52.98 -0.05
C HIS A 169 23.39 -51.61 -0.70
N VAL A 170 24.32 -50.82 -0.15
CA VAL A 170 24.70 -49.50 -0.66
C VAL A 170 25.11 -49.50 -2.14
N PRO A 171 25.88 -50.48 -2.67
CA PRO A 171 26.24 -50.50 -4.10
C PRO A 171 25.12 -50.94 -5.04
N ASP A 172 23.88 -51.13 -4.58
CA ASP A 172 22.77 -51.49 -5.45
C ASP A 172 22.33 -50.30 -6.32
N LEU A 173 22.02 -50.58 -7.58
CA LEU A 173 21.65 -49.57 -8.56
C LEU A 173 20.30 -48.90 -8.21
N TRP A 174 19.34 -49.66 -7.69
CA TRP A 174 18.05 -49.11 -7.29
C TRP A 174 18.17 -48.24 -6.05
N VAL A 175 19.00 -48.65 -5.08
CA VAL A 175 19.35 -47.80 -3.93
C VAL A 175 19.99 -46.49 -4.39
N THR A 176 20.96 -46.55 -5.31
CA THR A 176 21.63 -45.36 -5.86
C THR A 176 20.64 -44.41 -6.55
N LEU A 177 19.70 -44.95 -7.34
CA LEU A 177 18.68 -44.15 -8.01
C LEU A 177 17.72 -43.48 -7.00
N VAL A 178 17.33 -44.21 -5.96
CA VAL A 178 16.51 -43.66 -4.87
C VAL A 178 17.24 -42.52 -4.15
N GLU A 179 18.52 -42.69 -3.87
CA GLU A 179 19.35 -41.64 -3.25
C GLU A 179 19.46 -40.41 -4.14
N LEU A 180 19.65 -40.59 -5.45
CA LEU A 180 19.66 -39.47 -6.40
C LEU A 180 18.32 -38.74 -6.42
N LEU A 181 17.19 -39.47 -6.48
CA LEU A 181 15.86 -38.87 -6.44
C LEU A 181 15.58 -38.17 -5.12
N ALA A 182 15.99 -38.74 -3.99
CA ALA A 182 15.86 -38.11 -2.68
C ALA A 182 16.69 -36.82 -2.59
N HIS A 183 17.90 -36.80 -3.15
CA HIS A 183 18.73 -35.60 -3.21
C HIS A 183 18.10 -34.49 -4.06
N VAL A 184 17.55 -34.85 -5.23
CA VAL A 184 16.80 -33.88 -6.07
C VAL A 184 15.56 -33.37 -5.32
N GLY A 185 14.82 -34.25 -4.64
CA GLY A 185 13.66 -33.90 -3.83
C GLY A 185 13.98 -32.90 -2.73
N ASP A 186 15.07 -33.12 -1.98
CA ASP A 186 15.56 -32.22 -0.94
C ASP A 186 15.90 -30.82 -1.50
N ARG A 187 16.61 -30.76 -2.63
CA ARG A 187 16.92 -29.48 -3.29
C ARG A 187 15.67 -28.74 -3.76
N LEU A 188 14.68 -29.44 -4.30
CA LEU A 188 13.42 -28.84 -4.73
C LEU A 188 12.58 -28.35 -3.54
N SER A 189 12.54 -29.14 -2.46
CA SER A 189 11.89 -28.80 -1.20
C SER A 189 12.48 -27.50 -0.62
N TYR A 190 13.81 -27.40 -0.56
CA TYR A 190 14.50 -26.18 -0.16
C TYR A 190 14.14 -24.97 -1.02
N GLN A 191 14.09 -25.13 -2.35
CA GLN A 191 13.71 -24.05 -3.26
C GLN A 191 12.27 -23.59 -3.05
N GLN A 192 11.34 -24.52 -2.80
CA GLN A 192 9.95 -24.19 -2.50
C GLN A 192 9.83 -23.38 -1.21
N ASP A 193 10.55 -23.77 -0.16
CA ASP A 193 10.54 -23.05 1.12
C ASP A 193 11.18 -21.66 0.99
N ALA A 194 12.25 -21.52 0.19
CA ALA A 194 12.85 -20.23 -0.11
C ALA A 194 11.87 -19.30 -0.86
N VAL A 195 11.14 -19.80 -1.86
CA VAL A 195 10.13 -19.02 -2.59
C VAL A 195 8.93 -18.68 -1.70
N ALA A 196 8.48 -19.63 -0.89
CA ALA A 196 7.38 -19.41 0.05
C ALA A 196 7.73 -18.35 1.11
N THR A 197 8.99 -18.31 1.55
CA THR A 197 9.51 -17.27 2.46
C THR A 197 9.38 -15.87 1.83
N GLU A 198 9.56 -15.73 0.52
CA GLU A 198 9.42 -14.44 -0.18
C GLU A 198 7.96 -14.05 -0.48
N ALA A 199 7.01 -14.98 -0.33
CA ALA A 199 5.61 -14.78 -0.72
C ALA A 199 4.83 -13.84 0.22
N TYR A 200 5.28 -13.67 1.46
CA TYR A 200 4.62 -12.83 2.46
C TYR A 200 5.57 -11.74 2.96
N LEU A 201 5.01 -10.58 3.33
CA LEU A 201 5.77 -9.40 3.71
C LEU A 201 6.56 -9.59 5.01
N ASP A 202 5.98 -10.32 5.96
CA ASP A 202 6.57 -10.65 7.27
C ASP A 202 7.73 -11.65 7.17
N THR A 203 7.71 -12.54 6.17
CA THR A 203 8.75 -13.55 5.98
C THR A 203 9.79 -13.18 4.92
N ALA A 204 9.49 -12.27 3.99
CA ALA A 204 10.36 -11.94 2.87
C ALA A 204 11.72 -11.41 3.33
N ARG A 205 12.80 -11.93 2.73
CA ARG A 205 14.19 -11.54 3.07
C ARG A 205 14.79 -10.64 1.99
N LEU A 206 14.31 -10.72 0.76
CA LEU A 206 14.80 -9.87 -0.32
C LEU A 206 14.06 -8.53 -0.35
N ARG A 207 14.83 -7.43 -0.38
CA ARG A 207 14.29 -6.06 -0.53
C ARG A 207 13.42 -5.92 -1.79
N THR A 208 13.74 -6.65 -2.85
CA THR A 208 12.97 -6.64 -4.11
C THR A 208 11.59 -7.28 -3.96
N SER A 209 11.46 -8.37 -3.19
CA SER A 209 10.18 -8.99 -2.87
C SER A 209 9.33 -8.05 -2.00
N VAL A 210 9.93 -7.49 -0.94
CA VAL A 210 9.28 -6.50 -0.06
C VAL A 210 8.77 -5.30 -0.87
N ARG A 211 9.58 -4.76 -1.79
CA ARG A 211 9.16 -3.65 -2.68
C ARG A 211 7.97 -4.03 -3.56
N ARG A 212 7.93 -5.25 -4.09
CA ARG A 212 6.81 -5.73 -4.92
C ARG A 212 5.52 -5.85 -4.10
N HIS A 213 5.61 -6.36 -2.88
CA HIS A 213 4.48 -6.42 -1.93
C HIS A 213 3.98 -5.04 -1.55
N ALA A 214 4.89 -4.13 -1.17
CA ALA A 214 4.57 -2.74 -0.85
C ALA A 214 3.85 -2.01 -1.99
N ARG A 215 4.23 -2.28 -3.25
CA ARG A 215 3.58 -1.70 -4.42
C ARG A 215 2.10 -2.11 -4.54
N LEU A 216 1.70 -3.29 -4.07
CA LEU A 216 0.29 -3.73 -4.11
C LEU A 216 -0.62 -2.88 -3.23
N VAL A 217 -0.08 -2.31 -2.14
CA VAL A 217 -0.80 -1.40 -1.25
C VAL A 217 -0.55 0.08 -1.57
N GLY A 218 0.10 0.36 -2.70
CA GLY A 218 0.43 1.72 -3.12
C GLY A 218 1.53 2.40 -2.31
N TYR A 219 2.36 1.64 -1.57
CA TYR A 219 3.49 2.19 -0.82
C TYR A 219 4.78 2.22 -1.68
N PRO A 220 5.28 3.41 -2.07
CA PRO A 220 6.53 3.54 -2.80
C PRO A 220 7.73 3.43 -1.84
N MET A 221 8.36 2.25 -1.80
CA MET A 221 9.57 2.06 -1.00
C MET A 221 10.75 2.86 -1.58
N HIS A 222 11.27 3.83 -0.83
CA HIS A 222 12.43 4.65 -1.23
C HIS A 222 13.74 3.84 -1.28
N ASP A 223 14.70 4.28 -2.10
CA ASP A 223 16.06 3.68 -2.21
C ASP A 223 17.09 4.28 -1.25
N GLY A 224 16.63 5.19 -0.39
CA GLY A 224 17.49 6.06 0.41
C GLY A 224 17.39 7.49 -0.13
N CYS A 225 17.73 8.46 0.70
CA CYS A 225 17.80 9.86 0.30
C CYS A 225 19.26 10.29 0.36
N ALA A 226 19.71 11.03 -0.66
CA ALA A 226 21.03 11.65 -0.63
C ALA A 226 21.06 12.72 0.47
N ALA A 227 22.20 12.86 1.15
CA ALA A 227 22.36 13.90 2.16
C ALA A 227 22.26 15.27 1.48
N ARG A 228 21.56 16.21 2.13
CA ARG A 228 21.41 17.59 1.66
C ARG A 228 21.93 18.54 2.71
N THR A 229 22.50 19.66 2.25
CA THR A 229 22.99 20.71 3.12
C THR A 229 22.92 22.05 2.41
N VAL A 230 23.17 23.13 3.14
CA VAL A 230 23.27 24.48 2.60
C VAL A 230 24.73 24.89 2.56
N VAL A 231 25.17 25.39 1.40
CA VAL A 231 26.52 25.93 1.20
C VAL A 231 26.44 27.44 1.02
N CYS A 232 27.21 28.16 1.83
CA CYS A 232 27.39 29.61 1.69
C CYS A 232 28.66 29.89 0.88
N VAL A 233 28.52 30.62 -0.23
CA VAL A 233 29.62 30.93 -1.14
C VAL A 233 30.09 32.36 -0.89
N GLU A 234 31.37 32.53 -0.56
CA GLU A 234 31.96 33.85 -0.44
C GLU A 234 32.56 34.30 -1.77
N THR A 235 32.32 35.55 -2.15
CA THR A 235 32.90 36.17 -3.34
C THR A 235 33.55 37.51 -3.04
N ALA A 236 34.67 37.82 -3.69
CA ALA A 236 35.35 39.11 -3.56
C ALA A 236 34.76 40.20 -4.47
N ALA A 237 34.01 39.82 -5.50
CA ALA A 237 33.36 40.74 -6.43
C ALA A 237 31.99 40.21 -6.87
N PRO A 238 31.07 41.08 -7.33
CA PRO A 238 29.80 40.62 -7.89
C PRO A 238 30.02 39.66 -9.06
N GLN A 239 29.42 38.47 -9.00
CA GLN A 239 29.56 37.44 -10.03
C GLN A 239 28.21 36.81 -10.35
N SER A 240 27.96 36.53 -11.63
CA SER A 240 26.81 35.74 -12.05
C SER A 240 27.27 34.36 -12.47
N VAL A 241 26.79 33.35 -11.75
CA VAL A 241 27.13 31.94 -11.97
C VAL A 241 25.87 31.15 -12.29
N ARG A 242 25.99 30.15 -13.16
CA ARG A 242 24.93 29.17 -13.33
C ARG A 242 25.16 28.04 -12.35
N THR A 243 24.17 27.72 -11.54
CA THR A 243 24.30 26.71 -10.47
C THR A 243 24.61 25.32 -11.01
N ASN A 244 24.17 24.99 -12.23
CA ASN A 244 24.49 23.72 -12.90
C ASN A 244 25.97 23.56 -13.28
N HIS A 245 26.76 24.63 -13.25
CA HIS A 245 28.20 24.60 -13.48
C HIS A 245 29.00 24.55 -12.17
N LEU A 246 28.32 24.59 -11.03
CA LEU A 246 28.95 24.54 -9.71
C LEU A 246 28.93 23.12 -9.16
N ALA A 247 29.99 22.78 -8.45
CA ALA A 247 30.05 21.63 -7.58
C ALA A 247 31.04 21.95 -6.46
N PHE A 248 30.77 21.42 -5.28
CA PHE A 248 31.52 21.70 -4.06
C PHE A 248 32.12 20.42 -3.53
N ALA A 249 33.36 20.48 -3.04
CA ALA A 249 33.98 19.42 -2.28
C ALA A 249 34.11 19.88 -0.83
N ALA A 250 33.75 19.01 0.12
CA ALA A 250 34.11 19.26 1.52
C ALA A 250 35.49 18.67 1.80
N GLN A 251 36.44 19.52 2.19
CA GLN A 251 37.77 19.10 2.64
C GLN A 251 37.90 19.42 4.14
N PRO A 252 38.59 18.58 4.92
CA PRO A 252 38.88 18.89 6.32
C PRO A 252 39.76 20.15 6.40
N ASP A 253 39.63 20.92 7.48
CA ASP A 253 40.35 22.19 7.66
C ASP A 253 41.88 22.04 7.60
N ASP A 254 42.40 20.88 7.98
CA ASP A 254 43.83 20.55 7.94
C ASP A 254 44.33 20.11 6.54
N ALA A 255 43.44 20.03 5.55
CA ALA A 255 43.84 19.71 4.18
C ALA A 255 44.67 20.85 3.58
N VAL A 256 45.79 20.50 2.95
CA VAL A 256 46.62 21.45 2.22
C VAL A 256 45.76 22.09 1.13
N ARG A 257 45.52 23.40 1.25
CA ARG A 257 44.80 24.17 0.21
C ARG A 257 45.48 23.93 -1.13
N PRO A 258 44.73 23.65 -2.21
CA PRO A 258 45.33 23.41 -3.51
C PRO A 258 46.20 24.61 -3.93
N GLU A 259 47.37 24.34 -4.49
CA GLU A 259 48.32 25.38 -4.94
C GLU A 259 47.70 26.33 -5.97
N ASN A 260 46.69 25.85 -6.72
CA ASN A 260 45.95 26.59 -7.76
C ASN A 260 44.71 27.35 -7.24
N GLY A 261 44.58 27.52 -5.92
CA GLY A 261 43.42 28.16 -5.29
C GLY A 261 42.25 27.21 -5.05
N PRO A 262 41.05 27.73 -4.72
CA PRO A 262 39.92 26.91 -4.28
C PRO A 262 39.23 26.11 -5.41
N VAL A 263 39.71 26.20 -6.64
CA VAL A 263 39.08 25.59 -7.82
C VAL A 263 39.75 24.25 -8.13
N LEU A 264 38.95 23.18 -8.13
CA LEU A 264 39.37 21.85 -8.56
C LEU A 264 38.94 21.59 -10.01
N SER A 265 39.72 20.81 -10.76
CA SER A 265 39.26 20.27 -12.04
C SER A 265 38.13 19.26 -11.81
N PHE A 266 37.25 19.07 -12.80
CA PHE A 266 36.15 18.10 -12.68
C PHE A 266 36.66 16.68 -12.42
N GLU A 267 37.76 16.28 -13.05
CA GLU A 267 38.38 14.98 -12.84
C GLU A 267 38.89 14.80 -11.40
N ALA A 268 39.56 15.82 -10.85
CA ALA A 268 40.03 15.80 -9.46
C ALA A 268 38.89 15.86 -8.45
N LEU A 269 37.79 16.50 -8.81
CA LEU A 269 36.58 16.56 -7.99
C LEU A 269 35.94 15.17 -7.85
N VAL A 270 35.79 14.43 -8.96
CA VAL A 270 35.10 13.13 -8.98
C VAL A 270 35.99 11.99 -8.51
N SER A 271 37.31 12.06 -8.76
CA SER A 271 38.25 10.96 -8.47
C SER A 271 38.86 11.04 -7.07
N GLY A 272 38.61 12.11 -6.34
CA GLY A 272 39.23 12.35 -5.03
C GLY A 272 38.47 11.71 -3.86
N PRO A 273 39.12 11.54 -2.69
CA PRO A 273 38.54 10.92 -1.50
C PRO A 273 37.67 11.89 -0.69
N HIS A 274 37.00 12.83 -1.34
CA HIS A 274 36.19 13.88 -0.71
C HIS A 274 34.73 13.81 -1.17
N PRO A 275 33.76 14.06 -0.27
CA PRO A 275 32.36 14.11 -0.65
C PRO A 275 32.10 15.30 -1.60
N VAL A 276 31.35 15.03 -2.66
CA VAL A 276 30.99 16.02 -3.68
C VAL A 276 29.52 16.39 -3.49
N TYR A 277 29.24 17.69 -3.60
CA TYR A 277 27.90 18.24 -3.50
C TYR A 277 27.59 19.08 -4.74
N ARG A 278 26.35 19.00 -5.22
CA ARG A 278 25.86 19.81 -6.35
C ARG A 278 24.61 20.60 -5.97
N PRO A 279 24.48 21.85 -6.44
CA PRO A 279 23.24 22.62 -6.25
C PRO A 279 22.03 21.88 -6.81
N LEU A 280 20.93 21.84 -6.05
CA LEU A 280 19.67 21.24 -6.50
C LEU A 280 18.97 22.08 -7.57
N GLU A 281 18.99 23.41 -7.39
CA GLU A 281 18.33 24.37 -8.28
C GLU A 281 19.15 24.61 -9.56
N ARG A 282 18.48 24.84 -10.71
CA ARG A 282 19.12 25.14 -12.01
C ARG A 282 18.84 26.57 -12.45
N ARG A 283 19.41 27.55 -11.74
CA ARG A 283 19.21 28.97 -12.02
C ARG A 283 20.51 29.75 -12.23
N ARG A 284 20.37 30.98 -12.69
CA ARG A 284 21.45 31.98 -12.61
C ARG A 284 21.42 32.60 -11.22
N MET A 285 22.46 32.37 -10.44
CA MET A 285 22.66 33.01 -9.15
C MET A 285 23.55 34.24 -9.31
N ARG A 286 23.20 35.33 -8.62
CA ARG A 286 24.05 36.52 -8.48
C ARG A 286 24.73 36.46 -7.12
N LEU A 287 26.02 36.13 -7.10
CA LEU A 287 26.85 36.20 -5.91
C LEU A 287 27.25 37.66 -5.69
N ARG A 288 27.06 38.15 -4.48
CA ARG A 288 27.34 39.53 -4.09
C ARG A 288 28.27 39.55 -2.88
N PRO A 289 29.37 40.32 -2.87
CA PRO A 289 30.21 40.46 -1.68
C PRO A 289 29.43 40.95 -0.46
N GLU A 290 28.42 41.80 -0.69
CA GLU A 290 27.56 42.37 0.33
C GLU A 290 26.64 41.31 0.96
N HIS A 291 26.45 40.17 0.28
CA HIS A 291 25.70 39.00 0.78
C HIS A 291 26.60 37.94 1.42
N ASN A 292 27.93 38.15 1.46
CA ASN A 292 28.83 37.21 2.11
C ASN A 292 28.53 37.13 3.60
N GLY A 293 28.23 38.23 4.28
CA GLY A 293 27.93 38.26 5.71
C GLY A 293 27.21 39.54 6.07
N ILE A 294 25.89 39.47 6.19
CA ILE A 294 25.01 40.61 6.43
C ILE A 294 24.73 40.70 7.93
N PRO A 295 25.17 41.75 8.64
CA PRO A 295 24.88 41.90 10.06
C PRO A 295 23.38 41.99 10.33
N LEU A 296 22.91 41.28 11.35
CA LEU A 296 21.57 41.55 11.89
C LEU A 296 21.60 42.87 12.67
N TRP A 297 20.50 43.59 12.62
CA TRP A 297 20.35 44.89 13.26
C TRP A 297 19.58 44.78 14.58
N ALA A 298 20.15 45.33 15.65
CA ALA A 298 19.60 45.35 17.00
C ALA A 298 18.91 46.69 17.34
N TRP A 299 18.43 47.45 16.35
CA TRP A 299 17.67 48.70 16.56
C TRP A 299 18.41 49.74 17.42
N GLY A 300 19.71 49.92 17.14
CA GLY A 300 20.58 50.80 17.93
C GLY A 300 20.89 50.34 19.36
N GLN A 301 20.32 49.22 19.84
CA GLN A 301 20.57 48.66 21.18
C GLN A 301 21.92 47.93 21.24
N ASP A 302 22.46 47.76 22.46
CA ASP A 302 23.70 47.00 22.66
C ASP A 302 23.49 45.50 22.44
N ALA A 303 22.31 44.98 22.81
CA ALA A 303 21.90 43.61 22.58
C ALA A 303 20.39 43.52 22.30
N PHE A 304 20.00 42.76 21.29
CA PHE A 304 18.62 42.45 20.93
C PHE A 304 18.43 40.94 20.84
N HIS A 305 17.49 40.42 21.62
CA HIS A 305 17.27 38.99 21.76
C HIS A 305 16.16 38.50 20.83
N LEU A 306 16.49 37.56 19.93
CA LEU A 306 15.52 36.86 19.10
C LEU A 306 15.22 35.49 19.76
N PRO A 307 14.03 35.30 20.35
CA PRO A 307 13.69 34.02 20.99
C PRO A 307 13.47 32.88 19.99
N ILE A 308 13.46 31.65 20.50
CA ILE A 308 12.99 30.46 19.78
C ILE A 308 11.59 30.74 19.22
N GLY A 309 11.33 30.31 17.98
CA GLY A 309 10.07 30.54 17.28
C GLY A 309 10.02 31.85 16.48
N THR A 310 11.06 32.66 16.52
CA THR A 310 11.13 33.90 15.73
C THR A 310 11.16 33.61 14.24
N THR A 311 10.39 34.38 13.46
CA THR A 311 10.28 34.27 11.99
C THR A 311 10.67 35.56 11.26
N ARG A 312 11.24 36.54 11.97
CA ARG A 312 11.54 37.87 11.45
C ARG A 312 12.79 38.46 12.10
N ALA A 313 13.50 39.26 11.33
CA ALA A 313 14.64 40.04 11.80
C ALA A 313 14.83 41.29 10.92
N ALA A 314 15.73 42.17 11.34
CA ALA A 314 16.23 43.26 10.51
C ALA A 314 17.69 43.00 10.16
N LEU A 315 18.05 43.31 8.93
CA LEU A 315 19.41 43.26 8.41
C LEU A 315 19.90 44.69 8.18
N LEU A 316 21.17 44.95 8.48
CA LEU A 316 21.81 46.24 8.22
C LEU A 316 22.14 46.40 6.73
N ASP A 317 21.78 47.53 6.13
CA ASP A 317 21.92 47.78 4.68
C ASP A 317 22.49 49.17 4.38
N VAL A 318 23.64 49.51 4.99
CA VAL A 318 24.24 50.86 4.98
C VAL A 318 24.31 51.49 3.58
N GLU A 319 24.67 50.70 2.56
CA GLU A 319 24.88 51.18 1.19
C GLU A 319 23.70 50.89 0.24
N ARG A 320 22.56 50.38 0.75
CA ARG A 320 21.43 49.93 -0.08
C ARG A 320 21.84 48.90 -1.14
N ALA A 321 22.76 48.02 -0.78
CA ALA A 321 23.36 47.03 -1.67
C ALA A 321 22.66 45.66 -1.57
N LEU A 322 21.84 45.44 -0.53
CA LEU A 322 21.12 44.19 -0.35
C LEU A 322 19.97 44.05 -1.36
N ASP A 323 20.08 43.03 -2.20
CA ASP A 323 19.09 42.63 -3.21
C ASP A 323 18.48 41.27 -2.81
N LEU A 324 17.69 41.26 -1.74
CA LEU A 324 17.03 40.06 -1.20
C LEU A 324 15.57 40.02 -1.66
N ILE A 325 15.11 38.87 -2.14
CA ILE A 325 13.71 38.68 -2.56
C ILE A 325 13.07 37.49 -1.83
N PRO A 326 11.72 37.44 -1.74
CA PRO A 326 11.03 36.24 -1.30
C PRO A 326 11.46 35.01 -2.10
N GLY A 327 11.72 33.91 -1.41
CA GLY A 327 12.24 32.65 -1.96
C GLY A 327 13.75 32.46 -1.76
N ASP A 328 14.51 33.52 -1.49
CA ASP A 328 15.94 33.42 -1.20
C ASP A 328 16.21 32.69 0.12
N LEU A 329 17.33 31.97 0.16
CA LEU A 329 17.79 31.22 1.32
C LEU A 329 18.86 32.04 2.05
N LEU A 330 18.71 32.20 3.37
CA LEU A 330 19.72 32.80 4.23
C LEU A 330 20.19 31.76 5.25
N VAL A 331 21.47 31.78 5.63
CA VAL A 331 21.95 31.05 6.81
C VAL A 331 22.28 32.05 7.91
N LEU A 332 21.56 31.96 9.02
CA LEU A 332 21.83 32.73 10.23
C LEU A 332 22.90 31.99 11.03
N GLU A 333 24.00 32.68 11.36
CA GLU A 333 25.08 32.13 12.16
C GLU A 333 25.56 33.13 13.22
N GLU A 334 25.90 32.61 14.39
CA GLU A 334 26.62 33.36 15.41
C GLU A 334 28.11 33.44 15.07
N LEU A 335 28.67 34.65 15.09
CA LEU A 335 30.12 34.88 14.95
C LEU A 335 30.85 34.73 16.29
N ARG A 336 30.15 34.95 17.39
CA ARG A 336 30.66 34.84 18.77
C ARG A 336 29.55 34.38 19.69
N ALA A 337 29.91 33.59 20.70
CA ALA A 337 28.99 33.27 21.78
C ALA A 337 28.66 34.53 22.61
N PRO A 338 27.53 34.58 23.33
CA PRO A 338 27.13 35.73 24.14
C PRO A 338 28.14 36.12 25.23
N ASP A 339 28.94 35.18 25.70
CA ASP A 339 30.01 35.36 26.68
C ASP A 339 31.36 35.82 26.06
N GLY A 340 31.39 36.05 24.74
CA GLY A 340 32.59 36.41 23.99
C GLY A 340 33.47 35.21 23.60
N GLY A 341 33.01 33.99 23.87
CA GLY A 341 33.67 32.74 23.47
C GLY A 341 33.53 32.41 21.99
N ALA A 342 34.06 31.24 21.62
CA ALA A 342 33.91 30.70 20.27
C ALA A 342 32.43 30.40 19.98
N PRO A 343 31.92 30.69 18.76
CA PRO A 343 30.53 30.42 18.41
C PRO A 343 30.22 28.92 18.41
N ASP A 344 29.00 28.56 18.78
CA ASP A 344 28.52 27.18 18.71
C ASP A 344 28.25 26.80 17.22
N PRO A 345 28.91 25.78 16.66
CA PRO A 345 28.62 25.32 15.30
C PRO A 345 27.18 24.84 15.10
N GLY A 346 26.50 24.41 16.17
CA GLY A 346 25.09 24.01 16.17
C GLY A 346 24.13 25.20 16.10
N HIS A 347 24.59 26.42 16.38
CA HIS A 347 23.81 27.66 16.26
C HIS A 347 23.88 28.25 14.85
N ARG A 348 23.53 27.40 13.86
CA ARG A 348 23.42 27.78 12.46
C ARG A 348 22.11 27.28 11.91
N GLN A 349 21.31 28.18 11.34
CA GLN A 349 20.00 27.82 10.81
C GLN A 349 19.80 28.44 9.44
N ALA A 350 19.46 27.60 8.47
CA ALA A 350 18.99 28.06 7.17
C ALA A 350 17.52 28.46 7.28
N VAL A 351 17.15 29.60 6.69
CA VAL A 351 15.79 30.12 6.67
C VAL A 351 15.45 30.59 5.26
N ARG A 352 14.25 30.25 4.77
CA ARG A 352 13.77 30.69 3.46
C ARG A 352 12.89 31.93 3.59
N LEU A 353 13.26 33.00 2.90
CA LEU A 353 12.57 34.27 2.97
C LEU A 353 11.16 34.18 2.38
N THR A 354 10.18 34.69 3.11
CA THR A 354 8.81 34.94 2.65
C THR A 354 8.56 36.42 2.38
N GLY A 355 9.42 37.30 2.88
CA GLY A 355 9.35 38.74 2.68
C GLY A 355 10.69 39.43 2.93
N ALA A 356 11.00 40.44 2.13
CA ALA A 356 12.13 41.33 2.33
C ALA A 356 11.69 42.75 1.94
N VAL A 357 11.72 43.67 2.89
CA VAL A 357 11.27 45.05 2.70
C VAL A 357 12.38 46.00 3.12
N GLN A 358 12.83 46.83 2.18
CA GLN A 358 13.74 47.93 2.49
C GLN A 358 13.02 48.96 3.35
N ASP A 359 13.63 49.33 4.47
CA ASP A 359 13.08 50.27 5.43
C ASP A 359 14.19 51.07 6.11
N TYR A 360 13.84 51.95 7.03
CA TYR A 360 14.76 52.68 7.88
C TYR A 360 14.45 52.38 9.35
N ASP A 361 15.49 52.38 10.18
CA ASP A 361 15.31 52.49 11.61
C ASP A 361 14.71 53.86 11.93
N ALA A 362 13.63 53.87 12.71
CA ALA A 362 12.91 55.09 13.04
C ALA A 362 13.67 55.99 14.02
N ASP A 363 14.58 55.40 14.82
CA ASP A 363 15.26 56.13 15.90
C ASP A 363 16.49 56.89 15.40
N ASP A 364 17.26 56.31 14.47
CA ASP A 364 18.52 56.89 13.99
C ASP A 364 18.59 57.06 12.46
N GLY A 365 17.57 56.61 11.71
CA GLY A 365 17.53 56.68 10.26
C GLY A 365 18.46 55.68 9.56
N THR A 366 18.98 54.68 10.27
CA THR A 366 19.86 53.65 9.70
C THR A 366 19.11 52.84 8.64
N PRO A 367 19.66 52.72 7.41
CA PRO A 367 19.07 51.86 6.38
C PRO A 367 19.07 50.38 6.79
N VAL A 368 17.90 49.75 6.75
CA VAL A 368 17.72 48.33 7.08
C VAL A 368 16.88 47.60 6.04
N VAL A 369 16.97 46.27 6.05
CA VAL A 369 16.02 45.39 5.36
C VAL A 369 15.30 44.55 6.40
N LYS A 370 13.99 44.73 6.52
CA LYS A 370 13.12 43.91 7.37
C LYS A 370 12.81 42.62 6.61
N ILE A 371 13.27 41.49 7.15
CA ILE A 371 13.06 40.16 6.58
C ILE A 371 12.05 39.36 7.38
N ALA A 372 11.32 38.50 6.68
CA ALA A 372 10.48 37.47 7.25
C ALA A 372 10.76 36.14 6.53
N TRP A 373 10.65 35.03 7.26
CA TRP A 373 10.80 33.67 6.72
C TRP A 373 9.63 32.78 7.12
N ALA A 374 9.60 31.56 6.58
CA ALA A 374 8.51 30.61 6.79
C ALA A 374 8.40 30.19 8.27
N GLU A 375 7.19 29.86 8.73
CA GLU A 375 6.97 29.33 10.09
C GLU A 375 7.65 27.98 10.30
N GLU A 376 7.81 27.19 9.24
CA GLU A 376 8.55 25.92 9.23
C GLU A 376 10.03 26.11 9.57
N ASP A 377 10.58 27.28 9.26
CA ASP A 377 11.97 27.67 9.50
C ASP A 377 12.10 28.57 10.74
N ALA A 378 11.10 28.60 11.64
CA ALA A 378 11.18 29.38 12.87
C ALA A 378 12.42 29.00 13.70
N LEU A 379 13.06 29.98 14.34
CA LEU A 379 14.33 29.74 15.05
C LEU A 379 14.20 28.60 16.08
N THR A 380 15.11 27.64 16.02
CA THR A 380 15.14 26.50 16.95
C THR A 380 15.95 26.78 18.21
N PHE A 381 16.77 27.84 18.19
CA PHE A 381 17.58 28.35 19.29
C PHE A 381 17.49 29.88 19.34
N PRO A 382 17.71 30.51 20.52
CA PRO A 382 17.71 31.96 20.61
C PRO A 382 18.97 32.56 19.97
N LEU A 383 18.84 33.74 19.36
CA LEU A 383 19.97 34.51 18.81
C LEU A 383 20.16 35.82 19.58
N TRP A 384 21.41 36.11 19.93
CA TRP A 384 21.79 37.35 20.61
C TRP A 384 22.39 38.32 19.60
N VAL A 385 21.59 39.25 19.08
CA VAL A 385 22.00 40.21 18.05
C VAL A 385 22.66 41.42 18.71
N GLY A 386 23.91 41.68 18.35
CA GLY A 386 24.67 42.88 18.69
C GLY A 386 24.98 43.67 17.43
N ASN A 387 24.93 44.99 17.54
CA ASN A 387 25.20 45.89 16.42
C ASN A 387 26.69 45.88 16.03
N PRO A 388 27.02 46.06 14.73
CA PRO A 388 28.40 46.21 14.28
C PRO A 388 29.08 47.46 14.88
N PRO A 389 30.42 47.58 14.74
CA PRO A 389 31.17 48.67 15.36
C PRO A 389 30.68 50.03 14.85
N GLY A 390 30.19 50.86 15.77
CA GLY A 390 29.77 52.24 15.51
C GLY A 390 30.73 53.27 16.09
N ARG A 391 30.41 54.56 15.94
CA ARG A 391 31.16 55.69 16.54
C ARG A 391 31.28 55.60 18.07
N ASP A 392 30.44 54.78 18.71
CA ASP A 392 30.32 54.65 20.16
C ASP A 392 31.23 53.56 20.77
N GLY A 393 32.10 52.92 19.96
CA GLY A 393 33.08 51.95 20.47
C GLY A 393 32.57 50.53 20.67
N ARG A 394 31.42 50.17 20.08
CA ARG A 394 30.82 48.82 20.16
C ARG A 394 31.66 47.73 19.49
N THR A 395 31.64 46.54 20.08
CA THR A 395 32.51 45.41 19.72
C THR A 395 31.81 44.40 18.81
N SER A 396 31.69 44.74 17.53
CA SER A 396 31.35 43.85 16.41
C SER A 396 29.96 43.18 16.42
N ALA A 397 29.46 42.88 15.22
CA ALA A 397 28.23 42.11 15.06
C ALA A 397 28.42 40.69 15.60
N THR A 398 27.45 40.22 16.38
CA THR A 398 27.48 38.87 16.98
C THR A 398 26.79 37.84 16.09
N VAL A 399 25.87 38.26 15.22
CA VAL A 399 25.09 37.38 14.33
C VAL A 399 25.10 37.95 12.91
N VAL A 400 25.34 37.09 11.94
CA VAL A 400 25.26 37.44 10.51
C VAL A 400 24.33 36.50 9.75
N ALA A 401 23.70 37.04 8.72
CA ALA A 401 23.00 36.29 7.70
C ALA A 401 23.89 36.13 6.47
N ARG A 402 24.12 34.89 6.04
CA ARG A 402 24.83 34.54 4.81
C ARG A 402 23.80 34.44 3.68
N GLY A 403 23.84 35.36 2.72
CA GLY A 403 22.86 35.46 1.62
C GLY A 403 23.25 34.75 0.33
N ASN A 404 24.55 34.51 0.12
CA ASN A 404 25.03 33.68 -0.99
C ASN A 404 24.87 32.18 -0.69
N ALA A 405 23.67 31.75 -0.28
CA ALA A 405 23.39 30.39 0.15
C ALA A 405 22.73 29.55 -0.96
N LEU A 406 23.13 28.28 -1.04
CA LEU A 406 22.64 27.31 -2.01
C LEU A 406 22.30 26.00 -1.32
N LEU A 407 21.13 25.44 -1.63
CA LEU A 407 20.80 24.07 -1.25
C LEU A 407 21.52 23.10 -2.19
N VAL A 408 22.31 22.20 -1.61
CA VAL A 408 23.11 21.22 -2.34
C VAL A 408 22.79 19.80 -1.89
N GLU A 409 22.97 18.85 -2.80
CA GLU A 409 22.79 17.41 -2.56
C GLU A 409 24.10 16.67 -2.76
N HIS A 410 24.33 15.65 -1.93
CA HIS A 410 25.50 14.79 -2.01
C HIS A 410 25.42 13.86 -3.22
N GLY A 411 26.43 13.93 -4.06
CA GLY A 411 26.60 13.06 -5.22
C GLY A 411 27.24 13.77 -6.40
N PRO A 412 27.86 13.01 -7.32
CA PRO A 412 28.42 13.58 -8.54
C PRO A 412 27.32 14.04 -9.51
N GLU A 413 26.09 13.55 -9.37
CA GLU A 413 24.96 13.89 -10.26
C GLU A 413 23.66 14.01 -9.45
N ASN A 414 22.84 15.01 -9.79
CA ASN A 414 21.50 15.13 -9.23
C ASN A 414 20.55 14.27 -10.07
N THR A 415 20.12 13.13 -9.53
CA THR A 415 19.18 12.21 -10.17
C THR A 415 17.73 12.44 -9.75
N TRP A 416 17.47 13.44 -8.90
CA TRP A 416 16.14 13.75 -8.34
C TRP A 416 15.05 14.04 -9.39
N LEU A 417 15.42 14.47 -10.60
CA LEU A 417 14.49 14.80 -11.69
C LEU A 417 14.78 13.95 -12.94
N PRO A 418 14.35 12.67 -13.00
CA PRO A 418 14.38 11.88 -14.22
C PRO A 418 13.27 12.39 -15.17
N GLY A 419 13.52 13.47 -15.91
CA GLY A 419 12.51 14.00 -16.83
C GLY A 419 12.81 15.32 -17.54
N GLY A 420 13.86 16.04 -17.16
CA GLY A 420 14.20 17.31 -17.83
C GLY A 420 13.31 18.49 -17.43
N ASP A 421 12.31 18.31 -16.57
CA ASP A 421 11.69 19.42 -15.86
C ASP A 421 12.72 20.03 -14.92
N THR A 422 13.10 21.24 -15.27
CA THR A 422 14.02 22.08 -14.53
C THR A 422 13.20 22.82 -13.48
N ASP A 423 13.56 22.60 -12.23
CA ASP A 423 13.31 23.44 -11.06
C ASP A 423 12.46 22.75 -10.00
N GLU A 424 13.00 22.72 -8.79
CA GLU A 424 12.19 22.63 -7.59
C GLU A 424 11.20 23.82 -7.65
N LEU A 425 9.92 23.53 -7.82
CA LEU A 425 8.86 24.53 -7.68
C LEU A 425 8.85 24.97 -6.22
N ILE A 426 9.56 26.06 -5.94
CA ILE A 426 9.54 26.71 -4.63
C ILE A 426 8.24 27.52 -4.57
N GLU A 427 7.18 26.92 -4.06
CA GLU A 427 6.00 27.66 -3.65
C GLU A 427 6.35 28.43 -2.37
N VAL A 428 6.61 29.73 -2.51
CA VAL A 428 6.78 30.62 -1.35
C VAL A 428 5.38 30.81 -0.73
N PRO A 429 5.15 30.41 0.53
CA PRO A 429 3.87 30.59 1.18
C PRO A 429 3.46 32.07 1.23
N GLU A 430 2.17 32.38 1.03
CA GLU A 430 1.67 33.75 1.10
C GLU A 430 1.83 34.36 2.51
N THR A 431 2.83 35.24 2.64
CA THR A 431 3.03 36.30 3.66
C THR A 431 2.81 35.99 5.15
N ALA A 432 3.89 36.16 5.93
CA ALA A 432 3.80 36.41 7.36
C ALA A 432 3.12 37.77 7.66
N ARG A 433 2.30 37.82 8.74
CA ARG A 433 1.56 39.03 9.22
C ARG A 433 2.42 40.31 9.28
N PRO A 434 1.89 41.54 9.27
CA PRO A 434 2.70 42.75 9.42
C PRO A 434 3.52 42.80 10.73
N PHE A 435 4.68 43.47 10.69
CA PHE A 435 5.59 43.68 11.83
C PHE A 435 4.93 44.58 12.88
N GLN A 436 4.54 44.02 14.03
CA GLN A 436 4.16 44.78 15.21
C GLN A 436 5.30 44.68 16.22
N ALA A 437 6.10 45.73 16.34
CA ALA A 437 7.06 45.84 17.43
C ALA A 437 6.28 45.99 18.75
N ALA A 438 6.28 44.94 19.57
CA ALA A 438 5.89 45.08 20.96
C ALA A 438 7.05 45.73 21.70
N VAL A 439 7.01 47.06 21.82
CA VAL A 439 7.85 47.81 22.73
C VAL A 439 7.39 47.45 24.15
N HIS A 440 8.07 46.51 24.79
CA HIS A 440 7.98 46.37 26.24
C HIS A 440 8.94 47.40 26.85
N GLY A 441 8.35 48.46 27.39
CA GLY A 441 9.04 49.51 28.13
C GLY A 441 9.41 49.11 29.55
#